data_AF-A0A396SR77-F1
#
_entry.id   AF-A0A396SR77-F1
#
_cell.length_a   1.000
_cell.length_b   1.000
_cell.length_c   1.000
_cell.angle_alpha   90.00
_cell.angle_beta   90.00
_cell.angle_gamma   90.00
#
_symmetry.space_group_name_H-M   'P 1'
#
loop_
_entity.id
_entity.type
_entity.pdbx_description
1 polymer ?
#
loop_
_entity_poly.entity_id
_entity_poly.type
_entity_poly.pdbx_seq_one_letter_code
_entity_poly.pdbx_strand_id
1 'polypeptide(L)'
;MSINSTVIENTLEKLALNNEKRFNAYQIASLSNETDVMAVNNYLLYRSDSNFGILNAKIETLCDNNHPDKHFELNEPLPDYELECRICGCEYIPDMEFSHIVFYFKESYVTEVKKKRLNKQLILCLN
;
A
#
# COMPACT_ATOMS: atom_id res chain seq x y z
N MET A 1 2.12 21.86 0.94
CA MET A 1 1.24 21.65 -0.23
C MET A 1 0.06 20.80 0.22
N SER A 2 -1.11 20.96 -0.39
CA SER A 2 -2.32 20.20 -0.04
C SER A 2 -2.58 19.16 -1.13
N ILE A 3 -2.63 17.88 -0.76
CA ILE A 3 -3.10 16.80 -1.64
C ILE A 3 -4.63 16.81 -1.73
N ASN A 4 -5.18 16.26 -2.81
CA ASN A 4 -6.61 16.02 -2.92
C ASN A 4 -6.97 14.65 -2.32
N SER A 5 -7.25 14.64 -1.02
CA SER A 5 -7.63 13.42 -0.29
C SER A 5 -8.84 12.72 -0.92
N THR A 6 -9.80 13.45 -1.47
CA THR A 6 -10.99 12.84 -2.11
C THR A 6 -10.60 12.02 -3.35
N VAL A 7 -9.68 12.51 -4.17
CA VAL A 7 -9.21 11.78 -5.35
C VAL A 7 -8.41 10.55 -4.93
N ILE A 8 -7.54 10.69 -3.92
CA ILE A 8 -6.79 9.56 -3.35
C ILE A 8 -7.75 8.49 -2.81
N GLU A 9 -8.78 8.87 -2.06
CA GLU A 9 -9.78 7.93 -1.54
C GLU A 9 -10.52 7.19 -2.65
N ASN A 10 -10.92 7.90 -3.71
CA ASN A 10 -11.54 7.27 -4.87
C ASN A 10 -10.59 6.28 -5.57
N THR A 11 -9.30 6.59 -5.63
CA THR A 11 -8.27 5.69 -6.16
C THR A 11 -8.12 4.45 -5.29
N LEU A 12 -8.06 4.60 -3.96
CA LEU A 12 -8.00 3.48 -3.02
C LEU A 12 -9.25 2.59 -3.12
N GLU A 13 -10.45 3.17 -3.21
CA GLU A 13 -11.70 2.41 -3.39
C GLU A 13 -11.67 1.59 -4.69
N LYS A 14 -11.19 2.19 -5.80
CA LYS A 14 -11.02 1.49 -7.10
C LYS A 14 -10.02 0.33 -7.00
N LEU A 15 -8.87 0.54 -6.38
CA LEU A 15 -7.85 -0.50 -6.20
C LEU A 15 -8.39 -1.65 -5.34
N ALA A 16 -9.10 -1.35 -4.24
CA ALA A 16 -9.73 -2.37 -3.40
C ALA A 16 -10.80 -3.17 -4.15
N LEU A 17 -11.61 -2.51 -4.99
CA LEU A 17 -12.59 -3.19 -5.85
C LEU A 17 -11.94 -4.11 -6.89
N ASN A 18 -10.76 -3.73 -7.38
CA ASN A 18 -9.99 -4.50 -8.36
C ASN A 18 -9.16 -5.62 -7.71
N ASN A 19 -9.25 -5.79 -6.39
CA ASN A 19 -8.46 -6.74 -5.61
C ASN A 19 -6.95 -6.51 -5.70
N GLU A 20 -6.53 -5.25 -5.87
CA GLU A 20 -5.12 -4.88 -5.73
C GLU A 20 -4.67 -5.19 -4.30
N LYS A 21 -3.56 -5.92 -4.16
CA LYS A 21 -3.10 -6.38 -2.85
C LYS A 21 -2.03 -5.48 -2.27
N ARG A 22 -1.13 -4.97 -3.11
CA ARG A 22 0.09 -4.26 -2.71
C ARG A 22 0.26 -3.03 -3.58
N PHE A 23 0.47 -1.88 -2.96
CA PHE A 23 0.75 -0.64 -3.67
C PHE A 23 1.69 0.25 -2.86
N ASN A 24 2.25 1.28 -3.48
CA ASN A 24 3.10 2.27 -2.80
C ASN A 24 2.66 3.70 -3.14
N ALA A 25 3.27 4.69 -2.50
CA ALA A 25 2.91 6.10 -2.68
C ALA A 25 3.09 6.57 -4.13
N TYR A 26 4.09 6.08 -4.86
CA TYR A 26 4.31 6.42 -6.27
C TYR A 26 3.14 5.95 -7.14
N GLN A 27 2.67 4.71 -6.95
CA GLN A 27 1.52 4.18 -7.68
C GLN A 27 0.26 4.99 -7.39
N ILE A 28 0.00 5.33 -6.13
CA ILE A 28 -1.16 6.15 -5.77
C ILE A 28 -1.06 7.54 -6.38
N ALA A 29 0.09 8.20 -6.24
CA ALA A 29 0.32 9.53 -6.79
C ALA A 29 0.08 9.56 -8.31
N SER A 30 0.61 8.57 -9.03
CA SER A 30 0.37 8.42 -10.47
C SER A 30 -1.11 8.23 -10.80
N LEU A 31 -1.82 7.34 -10.09
CA LEU A 31 -3.23 7.04 -10.37
C LEU A 31 -4.20 8.16 -9.93
N SER A 32 -3.79 8.99 -8.97
CA SER A 32 -4.57 10.14 -8.48
C SER A 32 -4.17 11.47 -9.14
N ASN A 33 -3.21 11.48 -10.08
CA ASN A 33 -2.60 12.67 -10.66
C ASN A 33 -2.03 13.64 -9.60
N GLU A 34 -1.53 13.11 -8.49
CA GLU A 34 -0.81 13.88 -7.48
C GLU A 34 0.68 13.91 -7.83
N THR A 35 1.33 15.05 -7.62
CA THR A 35 2.76 15.22 -7.91
C THR A 35 3.64 15.14 -6.66
N ASP A 36 3.07 15.41 -5.48
CA ASP A 36 3.77 15.35 -4.20
C ASP A 36 3.68 13.93 -3.60
N VAL A 37 4.60 13.07 -4.03
CA VAL A 37 4.66 11.67 -3.55
C VAL A 37 4.88 11.59 -2.04
N MET A 38 5.62 12.54 -1.45
CA MET A 38 5.87 12.57 -0.01
C MET A 38 4.58 12.84 0.77
N ALA A 39 3.79 13.81 0.31
CA ALA A 39 2.50 14.09 0.92
C ALA A 39 1.51 12.92 0.75
N VAL A 40 1.51 12.25 -0.41
CA VAL A 40 0.75 11.01 -0.62
C VAL A 40 1.21 9.92 0.36
N ASN A 41 2.52 9.70 0.51
CA ASN A 41 3.05 8.71 1.44
C ASN A 41 2.62 8.99 2.88
N ASN A 42 2.70 10.24 3.33
CA ASN A 42 2.24 10.66 4.66
C ASN A 42 0.74 10.42 4.86
N TYR A 43 -0.07 10.66 3.83
CA TYR A 43 -1.49 10.36 3.86
C TYR A 43 -1.76 8.85 3.98
N LEU A 44 -1.06 8.03 3.20
CA LEU A 44 -1.20 6.57 3.29
C LEU A 44 -0.74 6.04 4.65
N LEU A 45 0.32 6.60 5.24
CA LEU A 45 0.75 6.29 6.61
C LEU A 45 -0.34 6.67 7.63
N TYR A 46 -0.96 7.84 7.52
CA TYR A 46 -2.13 8.19 8.34
C TYR A 46 -3.27 7.18 8.17
N ARG A 47 -3.51 6.71 6.94
CA ARG A 47 -4.50 5.67 6.64
C ARG A 47 -4.06 4.26 7.06
N SER A 48 -2.85 4.10 7.57
CA SER A 48 -2.34 2.85 8.16
C SER A 48 -2.39 2.81 9.69
N ASP A 49 -2.94 3.85 10.34
CA ASP A 49 -3.11 3.89 11.78
C ASP A 49 -3.81 2.61 12.31
N SER A 50 -3.33 2.09 13.44
CA SER A 50 -3.79 0.82 13.98
C SER A 50 -5.26 0.86 14.43
N ASN A 51 -5.75 2.03 14.90
CA ASN A 51 -7.07 2.16 15.50
C ASN A 51 -8.18 2.40 14.46
N PHE A 52 -7.89 3.16 13.41
CA PHE A 52 -8.90 3.60 12.42
C PHE A 52 -8.42 3.53 10.97
N GLY A 53 -7.18 3.12 10.73
CA GLY A 53 -6.63 2.99 9.39
C GLY A 53 -7.29 1.85 8.61
N ILE A 54 -7.36 2.01 7.28
CA ILE A 54 -7.86 1.01 6.33
C ILE A 54 -6.71 0.21 5.69
N LEU A 55 -5.45 0.60 5.95
CA LEU A 55 -4.25 0.02 5.37
C LEU A 55 -3.40 -0.66 6.45
N ASN A 56 -2.63 -1.66 6.03
CA ASN A 56 -1.45 -2.12 6.74
C ASN A 56 -0.22 -1.62 5.97
N ALA A 57 0.73 -1.00 6.65
CA ALA A 57 1.96 -0.52 6.05
C ALA A 57 3.14 -1.41 6.46
N LYS A 58 4.00 -1.74 5.51
CA LYS A 58 5.17 -2.59 5.70
C LYS A 58 6.38 -1.98 4.99
N ILE A 59 7.56 -2.34 5.44
CA ILE A 59 8.82 -2.13 4.71
C ILE A 59 8.96 -3.29 3.73
N GLU A 60 9.15 -3.01 2.46
CA GLU A 60 9.52 -4.01 1.45
C GLU A 60 10.99 -3.79 1.08
N THR A 61 11.81 -4.80 1.30
CA THR A 61 13.25 -4.76 1.03
C THR A 61 13.53 -5.19 -0.40
N LEU A 62 14.58 -4.59 -0.97
CA LEU A 62 15.14 -4.93 -2.25
C LEU A 62 16.46 -5.67 -2.00
N CYS A 63 16.70 -6.75 -2.73
CA CYS A 63 18.04 -7.33 -2.77
C CYS A 63 18.96 -6.47 -3.66
N ASP A 64 20.26 -6.81 -3.69
CA ASP A 64 21.28 -6.10 -4.47
C ASP A 64 20.99 -6.05 -5.99
N ASN A 65 20.18 -6.99 -6.49
CA ASN A 65 19.70 -7.01 -7.87
C ASN A 65 18.38 -6.23 -8.07
N ASN A 66 17.99 -5.40 -7.10
CA ASN A 66 16.81 -4.56 -7.11
C ASN A 66 15.47 -5.33 -7.21
N HIS A 67 15.43 -6.57 -6.71
CA HIS A 67 14.22 -7.38 -6.66
C HIS A 67 13.48 -7.17 -5.33
N PRO A 68 12.16 -6.87 -5.34
CA PRO A 68 11.32 -6.94 -4.15
C PRO A 68 11.30 -8.36 -3.58
N ASP A 69 11.61 -8.51 -2.28
CA ASP A 69 11.78 -9.84 -1.68
C ASP A 69 11.04 -10.05 -0.36
N LYS A 70 11.41 -9.34 0.72
CA LYS A 70 10.81 -9.54 2.06
C LYS A 70 10.02 -8.33 2.51
N HIS A 71 9.13 -8.59 3.47
CA HIS A 71 8.29 -7.57 4.11
C HIS A 71 8.49 -7.58 5.62
N PHE A 72 8.71 -6.40 6.20
CA PHE A 72 8.92 -6.18 7.63
C PHE A 72 7.94 -5.13 8.17
N GLU A 73 7.72 -5.13 9.48
CA GLU A 73 6.87 -4.15 10.14
C GLU A 73 7.60 -2.79 10.27
N LEU A 74 6.89 -1.67 10.10
CA LEU A 74 7.51 -0.33 10.05
C LEU A 74 8.25 0.09 11.32
N ASN A 75 7.83 -0.42 12.48
CA ASN A 75 8.34 -0.01 13.79
C ASN A 75 9.27 -1.06 14.41
N GLU A 76 9.70 -2.04 13.62
CA GLU A 76 10.64 -3.06 14.03
C GLU A 76 11.97 -2.86 13.29
N PRO A 77 13.11 -3.09 13.95
CA PRO A 77 14.40 -3.00 13.28
C PRO A 77 14.48 -4.04 12.16
N LEU A 78 15.10 -3.66 11.04
CA LEU A 78 15.47 -4.64 10.02
C LEU A 78 16.50 -5.62 10.59
N PRO A 79 16.45 -6.90 10.19
CA PRO A 79 17.42 -7.89 10.63
C PRO A 79 18.83 -7.51 10.16
N ASP A 80 19.82 -7.78 11.01
CA ASP A 80 21.24 -7.52 10.79
C ASP A 80 22.01 -8.76 10.29
N TYR A 81 21.28 -9.74 9.75
CA TYR A 81 21.82 -10.99 9.21
C TYR A 81 21.42 -11.20 7.74
N GLU A 82 22.18 -12.04 7.06
CA GLU A 82 22.00 -12.34 5.64
C GLU A 82 20.68 -13.08 5.38
N LEU A 83 19.98 -12.65 4.34
CA LEU A 83 18.78 -13.26 3.81
C LEU A 83 19.02 -13.68 2.37
N GLU A 84 18.45 -14.83 1.99
CA GLU A 84 18.42 -15.25 0.60
C GLU A 84 17.21 -14.63 -0.12
N CYS A 85 17.49 -13.95 -1.24
CA CYS A 85 16.46 -13.41 -2.11
C CYS A 85 15.70 -14.52 -2.83
N ARG A 86 14.37 -14.51 -2.75
CA ARG A 86 13.50 -15.54 -3.34
C ARG A 86 13.47 -15.55 -4.87
N ILE A 87 14.02 -14.52 -5.52
CA ILE A 87 14.00 -14.36 -6.98
C ILE A 87 15.34 -14.75 -7.60
N CYS A 88 16.46 -14.18 -7.11
CA CYS A 88 17.80 -14.44 -7.65
C CYS A 88 18.58 -15.54 -6.92
N GLY A 89 18.18 -15.90 -5.69
CA GLY A 89 18.99 -16.76 -4.79
C GLY A 89 20.23 -16.06 -4.23
N CYS A 90 20.36 -14.75 -4.42
CA CYS A 90 21.49 -13.96 -3.92
C CYS A 90 21.29 -13.56 -2.45
N GLU A 91 22.36 -13.65 -1.66
CA GLU A 91 22.38 -13.27 -0.25
C GLU A 91 22.55 -11.76 -0.12
N TYR A 92 21.81 -11.14 0.81
CA TYR A 92 21.91 -9.71 1.11
C TYR A 92 21.49 -9.44 2.57
N ILE A 93 21.96 -8.34 3.13
CA ILE A 93 21.49 -7.85 4.43
C ILE A 93 20.49 -6.71 4.16
N PRO A 94 19.25 -6.80 4.66
CA PRO A 94 18.27 -5.73 4.50
C PRO A 94 18.78 -4.36 4.97
N ASP A 95 18.59 -3.37 4.11
CA ASP A 95 18.98 -1.98 4.37
C ASP A 95 17.81 -1.04 4.06
N MET A 96 17.67 0.01 4.85
CA MET A 96 16.69 1.07 4.67
C MET A 96 16.91 1.86 3.38
N GLU A 97 18.16 2.00 2.91
CA GLU A 97 18.45 2.65 1.61
C GLU A 97 17.94 1.83 0.42
N PHE A 98 17.88 0.51 0.59
CA PHE A 98 17.36 -0.45 -0.39
C PHE A 98 15.99 -0.99 0.03
N SER A 99 15.15 -0.11 0.58
CA SER A 99 13.79 -0.46 1.00
C SER A 99 12.80 0.64 0.66
N HIS A 100 11.53 0.26 0.52
CA HIS A 100 10.43 1.22 0.39
C HIS A 100 9.22 0.82 1.22
N ILE A 101 8.37 1.81 1.54
CA ILE A 101 7.11 1.57 2.23
C ILE A 101 6.07 1.09 1.21
N VAL A 102 5.41 -0.01 1.55
CA VAL A 102 4.28 -0.57 0.80
C VAL A 102 3.05 -0.67 1.69
N PHE A 103 1.90 -0.66 1.05
CA PHE A 103 0.61 -0.69 1.70
C PHE A 103 -0.24 -1.84 1.17
N TYR A 104 -1.00 -2.43 2.08
CA TYR A 104 -1.98 -3.47 1.83
C TYR A 104 -3.32 -3.03 2.40
N PHE A 105 -4.43 -3.36 1.75
CA PHE A 105 -5.74 -3.13 2.35
C PHE A 105 -5.98 -4.10 3.52
N LYS A 106 -6.56 -3.58 4.61
CA LYS A 106 -7.19 -4.45 5.63
C LYS A 106 -8.39 -5.16 5.00
N GLU A 107 -8.59 -6.44 5.34
CA GLU A 107 -9.69 -7.25 4.78
C GLU A 107 -11.07 -6.65 5.07
N SER A 108 -11.23 -6.02 6.24
CA SER A 108 -12.44 -5.31 6.64
C SER A 108 -12.82 -4.22 5.62
N TYR A 109 -11.86 -3.42 5.18
CA TYR A 109 -12.08 -2.36 4.21
C TYR A 109 -12.46 -2.90 2.83
N VAL A 110 -11.75 -3.93 2.33
CA VAL A 110 -12.09 -4.56 1.05
C VAL A 110 -13.52 -5.11 1.06
N THR A 111 -13.92 -5.72 2.18
CA THR A 111 -15.28 -6.25 2.38
C THR A 111 -16.32 -5.13 2.36
N GLU A 112 -16.07 -4.03 3.06
CA GLU A 112 -16.95 -2.86 3.10
C GLU A 112 -17.16 -2.25 1.70
N VAL A 113 -16.07 -2.00 0.99
CA VAL A 113 -16.09 -1.41 -0.36
C VAL A 113 -16.88 -2.28 -1.35
N LYS A 114 -16.70 -3.61 -1.30
CA LYS A 114 -17.48 -4.54 -2.13
C LYS A 114 -18.97 -4.51 -1.81
N LYS A 115 -19.34 -4.48 -0.51
CA LYS A 115 -20.74 -4.35 -0.08
C LYS A 115 -21.36 -3.04 -0.56
N LYS A 116 -20.63 -1.92 -0.42
CA LYS A 116 -21.06 -0.58 -0.89
C LYS A 116 -21.36 -0.58 -2.39
N ARG A 117 -20.52 -1.22 -3.21
CA ARG A 117 -20.75 -1.35 -4.66
C ARG A 117 -22.00 -2.16 -4.99
N LEU A 118 -22.20 -3.30 -4.33
CA LEU A 118 -23.39 -4.14 -4.53
C LEU A 118 -24.68 -3.38 -4.19
N ASN A 119 -24.70 -2.66 -3.07
CA ASN A 119 -25.86 -1.87 -2.67
C ASN A 119 -26.18 -0.75 -3.68
N LYS A 120 -25.16 -0.08 -4.21
CA LYS A 120 -25.35 0.93 -5.28
C LYS A 120 -25.96 0.32 -6.55
N GLN A 121 -25.50 -0.88 -6.94
CA GLN A 121 -26.04 -1.59 -8.10
C GLN A 121 -27.50 -2.00 -7.90
N LEU A 122 -27.86 -2.52 -6.72
CA LEU A 122 -29.23 -2.90 -6.40
C LEU A 122 -30.19 -1.71 -6.45
N ILE A 123 -29.79 -0.54 -5.93
CA ILE A 123 -30.59 0.68 -5.99
C ILE A 123 -30.80 1.13 -7.45
N LEU A 124 -29.79 1.01 -8.31
CA LEU A 124 -29.91 1.38 -9.73
C LEU A 124 -30.79 0.41 -10.53
N CYS A 125 -30.97 -0.84 -10.08
CA CYS A 125 -31.89 -1.79 -10.73
C CYS A 125 -33.35 -1.65 -10.26
N LEU A 126 -33.59 -0.88 -9.19
CA LEU A 126 -34.92 -0.66 -8.61
C LEU A 126 -35.54 0.70 -9.00
N ASN A 127 -34.80 1.54 -9.72
CA ASN A 127 -35.26 2.82 -10.29
C ASN A 127 -35.21 2.77 -11.81
#